data_AF-A0A3C1SD25-F1
#
_entry.id   AF-A0A3C1SD25-F1
#
_cell.length_a   1.000
_cell.length_b   1.000
_cell.length_c   1.000
_cell.angle_alpha   90.00
_cell.angle_beta   90.00
_cell.angle_gamma   90.00
#
_symmetry.space_group_name_H-M   'P 1'
#
loop_
_entity.id
_entity.type
_entity.pdbx_description
1 polymer ?
#
loop_
_entity_poly.entity_id
_entity_poly.type
_entity_poly.pdbx_seq_one_letter_code
_entity_poly.pdbx_strand_id
1 'polypeptide(L)'
;MREITESEGGLRFLEKILRYLFNTADRITPAELKNMVEESLLQERGGIFMTIAEILRKEGFDKGIQQGVQQGVQYGIRNGLVEAIELGLSLKFGDEGLKIIPLILDIHDCERLRSIKNAIRTAENLSELRAIIGN
;
A
#
# COMPACT_ATOMS: atom_id res chain seq x y z
N MET A 1 -31.94 4.45 -28.28
CA MET A 1 -30.85 3.58 -27.74
C MET A 1 -29.68 4.39 -27.16
N ARG A 2 -29.94 5.50 -26.44
CA ARG A 2 -28.89 6.29 -25.75
C ARG A 2 -29.06 6.33 -24.22
N GLU A 3 -30.15 5.78 -23.67
CA GLU A 3 -30.49 5.87 -22.24
C GLU A 3 -30.13 4.62 -21.40
N ILE A 4 -29.76 3.50 -22.02
CA ILE A 4 -29.51 2.26 -21.27
C ILE A 4 -28.15 2.28 -20.55
N THR A 5 -27.21 3.12 -20.99
CA THR A 5 -25.84 3.19 -20.45
C THR A 5 -25.70 4.04 -19.18
N GLU A 6 -26.69 4.86 -18.82
CA GLU A 6 -26.61 5.73 -17.63
C GLU A 6 -27.53 5.30 -16.47
N SER A 7 -28.39 4.30 -16.67
CA SER A 7 -29.17 3.74 -15.56
C SER A 7 -28.39 2.62 -14.86
N GLU A 8 -28.56 2.47 -13.54
CA GLU A 8 -28.07 1.33 -12.76
C GLU A 8 -28.37 -0.05 -13.43
N GLY A 9 -29.36 -0.12 -14.33
CA GLY A 9 -29.67 -1.30 -15.13
C GLY A 9 -28.59 -1.69 -16.16
N GLY A 10 -27.91 -0.73 -16.79
CA GLY A 10 -26.87 -0.99 -17.79
C GLY A 10 -25.60 -1.60 -17.17
N LEU A 11 -25.18 -1.08 -16.01
CA LEU A 11 -24.05 -1.62 -15.24
C LEU A 11 -24.38 -3.01 -14.65
N ARG A 12 -25.60 -3.20 -14.12
CA ARG A 12 -26.06 -4.52 -13.65
C ARG A 12 -26.17 -5.54 -14.79
N PHE A 13 -26.53 -5.11 -15.99
CA PHE A 13 -26.55 -5.97 -17.18
C PHE A 13 -25.14 -6.35 -17.62
N LEU A 14 -24.22 -5.38 -17.66
CA LEU A 14 -22.80 -5.64 -17.92
C LEU A 14 -22.20 -6.60 -16.87
N GLU A 15 -22.50 -6.39 -15.60
CA GLU A 15 -22.06 -7.28 -14.51
C GLU A 15 -22.57 -8.71 -14.71
N LYS A 16 -23.85 -8.89 -15.08
CA LYS A 16 -24.42 -10.21 -15.36
C LYS A 16 -23.74 -10.88 -16.56
N ILE A 17 -23.44 -10.14 -17.62
CA ILE A 17 -22.70 -10.66 -18.78
C ILE A 17 -21.28 -11.04 -18.37
N LEU A 18 -20.55 -10.19 -17.67
CA LEU A 18 -19.18 -10.48 -17.22
C LEU A 18 -19.17 -11.69 -16.29
N ARG A 19 -20.07 -11.76 -15.31
CA ARG A 19 -20.23 -12.93 -14.44
C ARG A 19 -20.57 -14.18 -15.24
N TYR A 20 -21.44 -14.10 -16.24
CA TYR A 20 -21.75 -15.25 -17.09
C TYR A 20 -20.54 -15.70 -17.90
N LEU A 21 -19.79 -14.79 -18.51
CA LEU A 21 -18.59 -15.10 -19.28
C LEU A 21 -17.52 -15.73 -18.40
N PHE A 22 -17.29 -15.22 -17.20
CA PHE A 22 -16.29 -15.78 -16.27
C PHE A 22 -16.75 -17.06 -15.56
N ASN A 23 -18.06 -17.27 -15.36
CA ASN A 23 -18.60 -18.43 -14.65
C ASN A 23 -18.96 -19.60 -15.59
N THR A 24 -19.12 -19.32 -16.90
CA THR A 24 -19.31 -20.36 -17.94
C THR A 24 -17.99 -20.75 -18.59
N ALA A 25 -16.92 -19.97 -18.39
CA ALA A 25 -15.63 -20.22 -18.98
C ALA A 25 -14.53 -20.43 -17.92
N ASP A 26 -14.32 -21.69 -17.54
CA ASP A 26 -13.00 -22.20 -17.16
C ASP A 26 -11.96 -22.13 -18.31
N ARG A 27 -12.20 -21.31 -19.34
CA ARG A 27 -11.51 -21.37 -20.65
C ARG A 27 -11.20 -20.03 -21.30
N ILE A 28 -11.70 -18.90 -20.81
CA ILE A 28 -11.37 -17.59 -21.39
C ILE A 28 -10.28 -16.96 -20.54
N THR A 29 -9.08 -16.91 -21.08
CA THR A 29 -7.96 -16.19 -20.48
C THR A 29 -8.18 -14.68 -20.58
N PRO A 30 -7.55 -13.87 -19.69
CA PRO A 30 -7.59 -12.42 -19.79
C PRO A 30 -7.16 -11.88 -21.17
N ALA A 31 -6.27 -12.60 -21.87
CA ALA A 31 -5.81 -12.24 -23.21
C ALA A 31 -6.89 -12.47 -24.28
N GLU A 32 -7.61 -13.60 -24.22
CA GLU A 32 -8.72 -13.88 -25.14
C GLU A 32 -9.88 -12.91 -24.93
N LEU A 33 -10.21 -12.58 -23.67
CA LEU A 33 -11.21 -11.57 -23.37
C LEU A 33 -10.82 -10.21 -23.96
N LYS A 34 -9.57 -9.81 -23.79
CA LYS A 34 -9.05 -8.57 -24.36
C LYS A 34 -9.22 -8.54 -25.88
N ASN A 35 -8.85 -9.61 -26.58
CA ASN A 35 -8.95 -9.69 -28.03
C ASN A 35 -10.42 -9.66 -28.51
N MET A 36 -11.32 -10.40 -27.86
CA MET A 36 -12.75 -10.38 -28.21
C MET A 36 -13.40 -9.01 -28.02
N VAL A 37 -13.02 -8.33 -26.94
CA VAL A 37 -13.46 -6.96 -26.63
C VAL A 37 -12.90 -6.00 -27.69
N GLU A 38 -11.61 -6.08 -28.01
CA GLU A 38 -10.99 -5.26 -29.05
C GLU A 38 -11.64 -5.48 -30.43
N GLU A 39 -11.84 -6.72 -30.86
CA GLU A 39 -12.45 -7.08 -32.16
C GLU A 39 -13.91 -6.61 -32.28
N SER A 40 -14.72 -6.76 -31.23
CA SER A 40 -16.14 -6.39 -31.25
C SER A 40 -16.38 -4.88 -31.19
N LEU A 41 -15.41 -4.10 -30.70
CA LEU A 41 -15.56 -2.67 -30.42
C LEU A 41 -14.91 -1.75 -31.47
N LEU A 42 -14.12 -2.33 -32.38
CA LEU A 42 -13.46 -1.63 -33.49
C LEU A 42 -14.43 -1.03 -34.52
N GLN A 43 -15.70 -1.45 -34.57
CA GLN A 43 -16.64 -1.02 -35.61
C GLN A 43 -17.30 0.36 -35.34
N GLU A 44 -17.43 0.83 -34.10
CA GLU A 44 -18.12 2.11 -33.82
C GLU A 44 -17.56 2.94 -32.64
N ARG A 45 -16.75 2.38 -31.73
CA ARG A 45 -16.39 3.06 -30.46
C ARG A 45 -14.90 3.00 -30.11
N GLY A 46 -14.02 2.71 -31.07
CA GLY A 46 -12.57 2.59 -30.82
C GLY A 46 -11.94 3.78 -30.07
N GLY A 47 -12.38 5.01 -30.32
CA GLY A 47 -11.90 6.22 -29.62
C GLY A 47 -12.22 6.24 -28.11
N ILE A 48 -13.45 5.88 -27.73
CA ILE A 48 -13.91 5.92 -26.33
C ILE A 48 -13.18 4.86 -25.49
N PHE A 49 -12.91 3.68 -26.06
CA PHE A 49 -12.19 2.62 -25.35
C PHE A 49 -10.71 2.93 -25.12
N MET A 50 -10.03 3.56 -26.09
CA MET A 50 -8.68 4.08 -25.88
C MET A 50 -8.66 5.06 -24.70
N THR A 51 -9.63 5.97 -24.63
CA THR A 51 -9.76 6.92 -23.51
C THR A 51 -10.02 6.23 -22.17
N ILE A 52 -10.90 5.22 -22.11
CA ILE A 52 -11.16 4.47 -20.87
C ILE A 52 -9.91 3.70 -20.43
N ALA A 53 -9.21 3.02 -21.35
CA ALA A 53 -7.99 2.30 -21.04
C ALA A 53 -6.85 3.24 -20.60
N GLU A 54 -6.78 4.45 -21.15
CA GLU A 54 -5.85 5.50 -20.71
C GLU A 54 -6.20 6.02 -19.32
N ILE A 55 -7.49 6.29 -19.04
CA ILE A 55 -7.96 6.70 -17.71
C ILE A 55 -7.61 5.65 -16.66
N LEU A 56 -7.94 4.38 -16.91
CA LEU A 56 -7.66 3.29 -15.96
C LEU A 56 -6.16 3.10 -15.74
N ARG A 57 -5.33 3.18 -16.80
CA ARG A 57 -3.87 3.12 -16.67
C ARG A 57 -3.32 4.28 -15.85
N LYS A 58 -3.80 5.50 -16.12
CA LYS A 58 -3.40 6.70 -15.39
C LYS A 58 -3.80 6.62 -13.93
N GLU A 59 -5.04 6.26 -13.62
CA GLU A 59 -5.49 6.08 -12.24
C GLU A 59 -4.70 5.00 -11.51
N GLY A 60 -4.42 3.87 -12.17
CA GLY A 60 -3.61 2.81 -11.61
C GLY A 60 -2.18 3.27 -11.30
N PHE A 61 -1.57 4.02 -12.22
CA PHE A 61 -0.25 4.61 -12.03
C PHE A 61 -0.24 5.62 -10.88
N ASP A 62 -1.18 6.56 -10.87
CA ASP A 62 -1.29 7.61 -9.84
C ASP A 62 -1.51 6.98 -8.45
N LYS A 63 -2.39 5.97 -8.34
CA LYS A 63 -2.60 5.21 -7.11
C LYS A 63 -1.33 4.47 -6.68
N GLY A 64 -0.63 3.84 -7.63
CA GLY A 64 0.63 3.13 -7.37
C GLY A 64 1.72 4.06 -6.83
N ILE A 65 1.87 5.25 -7.43
CA ILE A 65 2.80 6.28 -6.96
C ILE A 65 2.41 6.76 -5.55
N GLN A 66 1.14 7.08 -5.31
CA GLN A 66 0.69 7.53 -4.00
C GLN A 66 0.95 6.47 -2.91
N GLN A 67 0.62 5.21 -3.16
CA GLN A 67 0.89 4.12 -2.23
C GLN A 67 2.39 3.91 -2.01
N GLY A 68 3.19 3.92 -3.08
CA GLY A 68 4.64 3.78 -2.99
C GLY A 68 5.31 4.88 -2.18
N VAL A 69 4.90 6.14 -2.40
CA VAL A 69 5.39 7.29 -1.62
C VAL A 69 4.98 7.16 -0.15
N GLN A 70 3.72 6.83 0.13
CA GLN A 70 3.25 6.69 1.51
C GLN A 70 4.00 5.60 2.27
N GLN A 71 4.17 4.42 1.65
CA GLN A 71 4.92 3.30 2.24
C GLN A 71 6.39 3.66 2.42
N GLY A 72 7.01 4.28 1.41
CA GLY A 72 8.42 4.70 1.46
C GLY A 72 8.68 5.72 2.57
N VAL A 73 7.79 6.70 2.75
CA VAL A 73 7.87 7.68 3.83
C VAL A 73 7.73 7.02 5.20
N GLN A 74 6.74 6.13 5.39
CA GLN A 74 6.57 5.41 6.66
C GLN A 74 7.78 4.54 6.99
N TYR A 75 8.31 3.80 6.01
CA TYR A 75 9.49 2.96 6.18
C TYR A 75 10.74 3.81 6.51
N GLY A 76 10.94 4.93 5.80
CA GLY A 76 12.04 5.86 6.05
C GLY A 76 11.98 6.50 7.43
N ILE A 77 10.80 6.95 7.87
CA ILE A 77 10.59 7.51 9.21
C ILE A 77 10.93 6.46 10.28
N ARG A 78 10.44 5.23 10.10
CA ARG A 78 10.71 4.14 11.05
C ARG A 78 12.21 3.85 11.15
N ASN A 79 12.89 3.65 10.02
CA ASN A 79 14.31 3.34 10.03
C ASN A 79 15.13 4.48 10.64
N GLY A 80 14.84 5.73 10.28
CA GLY A 80 15.51 6.88 10.89
C GLY A 80 15.28 6.99 12.40
N LEU A 81 14.10 6.60 12.90
CA LEU A 81 13.84 6.54 14.35
C LEU A 81 14.65 5.43 15.02
N VAL A 82 14.74 4.24 14.40
CA VAL A 82 15.55 3.12 14.93
C VAL A 82 17.03 3.49 14.96
N GLU A 83 17.58 4.04 13.88
CA GLU A 83 18.97 4.52 13.83
C GLU A 83 19.23 5.61 14.88
N ALA A 84 18.30 6.54 15.06
CA ALA A 84 18.42 7.58 16.10
C ALA A 84 18.38 7.00 17.52
N ILE A 85 17.58 5.96 17.76
CA ILE A 85 17.54 5.23 19.03
C ILE A 85 18.87 4.51 19.26
N GLU A 86 19.38 3.82 18.25
CA GLU A 86 20.68 3.11 18.31
C GLU A 86 21.84 4.05 18.62
N LEU A 87 21.88 5.19 17.94
CA LEU A 87 22.85 6.22 18.22
C LEU A 87 22.68 6.79 19.65
N GLY A 88 21.44 7.08 20.07
CA GLY A 88 21.18 7.58 21.42
C GLY A 88 21.59 6.60 22.52
N LEU A 89 21.33 5.31 22.30
CA LEU A 89 21.70 4.23 23.22
C LEU A 89 23.21 4.04 23.30
N SER A 90 23.90 3.96 22.16
CA SER A 90 25.35 3.82 22.13
C SER A 90 26.05 5.01 22.79
N LEU A 91 25.58 6.23 22.54
CA LEU A 91 26.18 7.43 23.14
C LEU A 91 25.98 7.52 24.66
N LYS A 92 24.81 7.10 25.17
CA LYS A 92 24.49 7.26 26.60
C LYS A 92 24.85 6.06 27.46
N PHE A 93 24.69 4.85 26.92
CA PHE A 93 24.82 3.60 27.67
C PHE A 93 25.87 2.65 27.09
N GLY A 94 26.57 3.04 26.03
CA GLY A 94 27.59 2.21 25.37
C GLY A 94 27.00 0.92 24.79
N ASP A 95 27.84 -0.11 24.71
CA ASP A 95 27.48 -1.41 24.14
C ASP A 95 26.34 -2.11 24.91
N GLU A 96 26.19 -1.85 26.21
CA GLU A 96 25.08 -2.38 27.00
C GLU A 96 23.72 -1.84 26.54
N GLY A 97 23.67 -0.59 26.05
CA GLY A 97 22.47 -0.02 25.46
C GLY A 97 22.06 -0.71 24.16
N LEU A 98 23.05 -1.13 23.36
CA LEU A 98 22.81 -1.78 22.06
C LEU A 98 22.12 -3.15 22.20
N LYS A 99 22.25 -3.82 23.36
CA LYS A 99 21.53 -5.08 23.64
C LYS A 99 20.01 -4.94 23.62
N ILE A 100 19.47 -3.73 23.62
CA ILE A 100 18.04 -3.44 23.56
C ILE A 100 17.53 -3.35 22.11
N ILE A 101 18.41 -3.13 21.13
CA ILE A 101 18.03 -2.95 19.71
C ILE A 101 17.14 -4.07 19.16
N PRO A 102 17.39 -5.37 19.44
CA PRO A 102 16.50 -6.43 18.98
C PRO A 102 15.03 -6.21 19.39
N LEU A 103 14.77 -5.68 20.60
CA LEU A 103 13.42 -5.38 21.08
C LEU A 103 12.79 -4.19 20.35
N ILE A 104 13.60 -3.23 19.92
CA ILE A 104 13.15 -2.05 19.17
C ILE A 104 12.79 -2.42 17.73
N LEU A 105 13.50 -3.38 17.14
CA LEU A 105 13.26 -3.85 15.77
C LEU A 105 11.90 -4.53 15.61
N ASP A 106 11.31 -5.05 16.68
CA ASP A 106 9.97 -5.64 16.67
C ASP A 106 8.85 -4.57 16.77
N ILE A 107 9.19 -3.32 17.06
CA ILE A 107 8.22 -2.23 17.17
C ILE A 107 7.98 -1.63 15.77
N HIS A 108 6.73 -1.71 15.31
CA HIS A 108 6.30 -1.12 14.04
C HIS A 108 5.63 0.26 14.20
N ASP A 109 5.22 0.61 15.42
CA ASP A 109 4.59 1.89 15.72
C ASP A 109 5.63 3.02 15.86
N CYS A 110 5.63 3.93 14.89
CA CYS A 110 6.51 5.09 14.86
C CYS A 110 6.35 6.02 16.06
N GLU A 111 5.16 6.15 16.65
CA GLU A 111 4.94 7.02 17.81
C GLU A 111 5.45 6.39 19.10
N ARG A 112 5.38 5.06 19.23
CA ARG A 112 6.10 4.33 20.30
C ARG A 112 7.61 4.50 20.14
N LEU A 113 8.15 4.34 18.93
CA LEU A 113 9.57 4.59 18.67
C LEU A 113 9.97 6.03 19.02
N ARG A 114 9.14 7.03 18.68
CA ARG A 114 9.37 8.44 19.00
C ARG A 114 9.39 8.68 20.52
N SER A 115 8.49 8.04 21.26
CA SER A 115 8.46 8.07 22.72
C SER A 115 9.72 7.46 23.33
N ILE A 116 10.15 6.28 22.85
CA ILE A 116 11.39 5.63 23.29
C ILE A 116 12.60 6.51 23.02
N LYS A 117 12.70 7.06 21.80
CA LYS A 117 13.77 7.99 21.42
C LYS A 117 13.88 9.18 22.38
N ASN A 118 12.73 9.75 22.80
CA ASN A 118 12.70 10.85 23.75
C ASN A 118 13.07 10.38 25.17
N ALA A 119 12.60 9.21 25.59
CA ALA A 119 12.89 8.62 26.89
C ALA A 119 14.39 8.35 27.09
N ILE A 120 15.14 8.01 26.03
CA ILE A 120 16.60 7.83 26.10
C ILE A 120 17.29 9.07 26.67
N ARG A 121 16.81 10.28 26.35
CA ARG A 121 17.40 11.53 26.86
C ARG A 121 17.26 11.64 28.38
N THR A 122 16.14 11.22 28.94
CA THR A 122 15.80 11.42 30.35
C THR A 122 16.07 10.21 31.24
N ALA A 123 16.07 8.99 30.70
CA ALA A 123 16.26 7.76 31.46
C ALA A 123 17.63 7.74 32.16
N GLU A 124 17.67 7.42 33.46
CA GLU A 124 18.93 7.39 34.20
C GLU A 124 19.67 6.07 33.99
N ASN A 125 18.92 5.00 33.70
CA ASN A 125 19.43 3.65 33.56
C ASN A 125 18.66 2.82 32.51
N LEU A 126 19.24 1.70 32.10
CA LEU A 126 18.64 0.80 31.10
C LEU A 126 17.37 0.08 31.59
N SER A 127 17.20 -0.08 32.90
CA SER A 127 16.03 -0.75 33.49
C SER A 127 14.76 0.07 33.29
N GLU A 128 14.83 1.39 33.52
CA GLU A 128 13.74 2.33 33.22
C GLU A 128 13.35 2.28 31.75
N LEU A 129 14.34 2.28 30.85
CA LEU A 129 14.07 2.25 29.42
C LEU A 129 13.41 0.93 28.99
N ARG A 130 13.84 -0.21 29.56
CA ARG A 130 13.21 -1.52 29.32
C ARG A 130 11.77 -1.56 29.80
N ALA A 131 11.45 -0.93 30.93
CA ALA A 131 10.06 -0.84 31.41
C ALA A 131 9.16 -0.05 30.44
N ILE A 132 9.68 1.01 29.82
CA ILE A 132 8.96 1.80 28.81
C ILE A 132 8.74 0.99 27.53
N ILE A 133 9.71 0.16 27.14
CA ILE A 133 9.61 -0.68 25.94
C ILE A 133 8.63 -1.84 26.14
N GLY A 134 8.58 -2.40 27.35
CA GLY A 134 7.72 -3.52 27.71
C GLY A 134 6.24 -3.17 27.93
N ASN A 135 5.92 -1.88 28.08
CA ASN A 135 4.55 -1.35 28.11
C ASN A 135 4.07 -1.02 26.69
#